data_AF-A0A3D4BDR3-F1
#
_entry.id   AF-A0A3D4BDR3-F1
#
_cell.length_a   1.000
_cell.length_b   1.000
_cell.length_c   1.000
_cell.angle_alpha   90.00
_cell.angle_beta   90.00
_cell.angle_gamma   90.00
#
_symmetry.space_group_name_H-M   'P 1'
#
loop_
_entity.id
_entity.type
_entity.pdbx_description
1 polymer ?
#
loop_
_entity_poly.entity_id
_entity_poly.type
_entity_poly.pdbx_seq_one_letter_code
_entity_poly.pdbx_strand_id
1 'polypeptide(L)'
;MGTFHYGATGDRNSTSFKDLFSEKRQKELDFMTSKLNAFGVKKIFIETDFRDQKKSDSLYNVYKNGSLKDSVLLRREEVQVAFRLGKINNLPIIAADNRQILDYNPMNEYEQKHKDDKPNPDSFFEVPYPFTEKLKKLSETSLPEYYIQLNSPYARQANQYDYLHYAMAYGENDDFTGEQFTLSFYDRNLKIYNNILRTIDIKNDKVILVLFGAAHTNILRQFFENHPYFEIVELETVFK
;
A
#
# COMPACT_ATOMS: atom_id res chain seq x y z
N MET A 1 -1.95 -6.78 1.19
CA MET A 1 -0.59 -6.87 0.62
C MET A 1 -0.16 -5.49 0.18
N GLY A 2 0.68 -4.86 1.00
CA GLY A 2 1.39 -3.63 0.71
C GLY A 2 2.35 -3.78 -0.47
N THR A 3 2.27 -2.85 -1.42
CA THR A 3 3.21 -2.71 -2.54
C THR A 3 4.03 -1.42 -2.39
N PHE A 4 4.99 -1.26 -3.29
CA PHE A 4 5.78 -0.05 -3.51
C PHE A 4 5.70 0.31 -5.00
N HIS A 5 6.05 1.54 -5.36
CA HIS A 5 6.01 1.95 -6.76
C HIS A 5 7.08 1.26 -7.61
N TYR A 6 6.60 0.56 -8.64
CA TYR A 6 7.35 -0.05 -9.73
C TYR A 6 7.58 0.92 -10.90
N GLY A 7 6.70 1.91 -11.04
CA GLY A 7 6.81 2.99 -12.01
C GLY A 7 7.53 4.21 -11.45
N ALA A 8 7.56 5.28 -12.26
CA ALA A 8 7.97 6.59 -11.77
C ALA A 8 7.00 7.08 -10.69
N THR A 9 7.52 7.60 -9.59
CA THR A 9 6.76 8.20 -8.50
C THR A 9 7.42 9.51 -8.04
N GLY A 10 6.62 10.41 -7.48
CA GLY A 10 7.10 11.62 -6.80
C GLY A 10 7.41 11.41 -5.31
N ASP A 11 7.23 10.20 -4.79
CA ASP A 11 7.40 9.90 -3.38
C ASP A 11 8.85 10.09 -2.93
N ARG A 12 9.03 10.76 -1.79
CA ARG A 12 10.35 11.04 -1.18
C ARG A 12 11.16 9.76 -0.93
N ASN A 13 10.49 8.67 -0.55
CA ASN A 13 11.11 7.38 -0.19
C ASN A 13 10.88 6.29 -1.26
N SER A 14 11.13 6.61 -2.52
CA SER A 14 10.98 5.66 -3.63
C SER A 14 11.95 4.46 -3.52
N THR A 15 11.51 3.29 -3.96
CA THR A 15 12.34 2.08 -3.97
C THR A 15 13.24 2.05 -5.20
N SER A 16 14.55 2.03 -5.01
CA SER A 16 15.52 1.92 -6.10
C SER A 16 15.70 0.46 -6.55
N PHE A 17 15.59 0.23 -7.87
CA PHE A 17 15.92 -1.04 -8.51
C PHE A 17 16.25 -0.82 -9.99
N LYS A 18 16.96 -1.78 -10.61
CA LYS A 18 17.43 -1.66 -12.00
C LYS A 18 16.27 -1.69 -13.00
N ASP A 19 15.60 -2.84 -13.10
CA ASP A 19 14.47 -3.01 -14.01
C ASP A 19 13.59 -4.17 -13.56
N LEU A 20 12.28 -3.92 -13.50
CA LEU A 20 11.26 -4.90 -13.20
C LEU A 20 11.04 -5.88 -14.36
N PHE A 21 11.34 -5.49 -15.61
CA PHE A 21 11.19 -6.38 -16.77
C PHE A 21 12.36 -7.35 -16.97
N SER A 22 13.37 -7.31 -16.10
CA SER A 22 14.42 -8.32 -16.10
C SER A 22 13.84 -9.73 -15.89
N GLU A 23 14.43 -10.73 -16.53
CA GLU A 23 13.98 -12.12 -16.47
C GLU A 23 13.83 -12.61 -15.03
N LYS A 24 14.78 -12.25 -14.15
CA LYS A 24 14.72 -12.55 -12.71
C LYS A 24 13.43 -12.02 -12.07
N ARG A 25 13.13 -10.73 -12.24
CA ARG A 25 11.96 -10.09 -11.61
C ARG A 25 10.64 -10.59 -12.20
N GLN A 26 10.60 -10.88 -13.50
CA GLN A 26 9.42 -11.48 -14.12
C GLN A 26 9.14 -12.88 -13.58
N LYS A 27 10.16 -13.73 -13.42
CA LYS A 27 10.04 -15.05 -12.77
C LYS A 27 9.58 -14.95 -11.32
N GLU A 28 10.08 -13.95 -10.58
CA GLU A 28 9.65 -13.70 -9.20
C GLU A 28 8.19 -13.24 -9.11
N LEU A 29 7.72 -12.40 -10.04
CA LEU A 29 6.29 -12.03 -10.13
C LEU A 29 5.42 -13.22 -10.51
N ASP A 30 5.87 -14.07 -11.43
CA ASP A 30 5.18 -15.33 -11.78
C ASP A 30 5.09 -16.25 -10.57
N PHE A 31 6.16 -16.37 -9.78
CA PHE A 31 6.15 -17.11 -8.52
C PHE A 31 5.12 -16.55 -7.54
N MET A 32 5.16 -15.24 -7.24
CA MET A 32 4.24 -14.60 -6.30
C MET A 32 2.78 -14.80 -6.70
N THR A 33 2.46 -14.55 -7.97
CA THR A 33 1.09 -14.70 -8.49
C THR A 33 0.65 -16.16 -8.53
N SER A 34 1.54 -17.09 -8.85
CA SER A 34 1.24 -18.52 -8.77
C SER A 34 0.94 -18.97 -7.34
N LYS A 35 1.69 -18.47 -6.35
CA LYS A 35 1.44 -18.75 -4.93
C LYS A 35 0.11 -18.17 -4.44
N LEU A 36 -0.21 -16.91 -4.78
CA LEU A 36 -1.52 -16.30 -4.48
C LEU A 36 -2.68 -17.07 -5.11
N ASN A 37 -2.48 -17.53 -6.35
CA ASN A 37 -3.45 -18.35 -7.05
C ASN A 37 -3.67 -19.71 -6.37
N ALA A 38 -2.58 -20.39 -6.00
CA ALA A 38 -2.61 -21.67 -5.29
C ALA A 38 -3.23 -21.55 -3.89
N PHE A 39 -3.00 -20.42 -3.21
CA PHE A 39 -3.65 -20.08 -1.94
C PHE A 39 -5.16 -19.87 -2.08
N GLY A 40 -5.66 -19.65 -3.30
CA GLY A 40 -7.08 -19.62 -3.59
C GLY A 40 -7.68 -18.23 -3.69
N VAL A 41 -6.89 -17.17 -3.91
CA VAL A 41 -7.42 -15.81 -4.16
C VAL A 41 -8.42 -15.83 -5.31
N LYS A 42 -9.63 -15.31 -5.09
CA LYS A 42 -10.71 -15.23 -6.10
C LYS A 42 -11.21 -13.83 -6.42
N LYS A 43 -10.85 -12.83 -5.62
CA LYS A 43 -11.21 -11.42 -5.86
C LYS A 43 -10.05 -10.53 -5.45
N ILE A 44 -9.75 -9.52 -6.27
CA ILE A 44 -8.60 -8.64 -6.06
C ILE A 44 -9.08 -7.19 -6.01
N PHE A 45 -8.77 -6.48 -4.94
CA PHE A 45 -8.99 -5.05 -4.79
C PHE A 45 -7.69 -4.30 -5.05
N ILE A 46 -7.75 -3.23 -5.84
CA ILE A 46 -6.57 -2.45 -6.24
C ILE A 46 -6.72 -0.98 -5.88
N GLU A 47 -5.57 -0.31 -5.74
CA GLU A 47 -5.45 1.14 -5.55
C GLU A 47 -5.73 1.91 -6.85
N THR A 48 -6.96 1.80 -7.31
CA THR A 48 -7.53 2.61 -8.40
C THR A 48 -8.85 3.17 -7.91
N ASP A 49 -9.12 4.44 -8.24
CA ASP A 49 -10.33 5.12 -7.78
C ASP A 49 -11.57 4.30 -8.17
N PHE A 50 -12.49 4.09 -7.25
CA PHE A 50 -13.68 3.25 -7.48
C PHE A 50 -14.53 3.77 -8.66
N ARG A 51 -14.48 5.07 -8.95
CA ARG A 51 -15.16 5.69 -10.10
C ARG A 51 -14.52 5.30 -11.44
N ASP A 52 -13.26 4.88 -11.42
CA ASP A 52 -12.49 4.45 -12.58
C ASP A 52 -12.60 2.93 -12.87
N GLN A 53 -13.52 2.20 -12.23
CA GLN A 53 -13.70 0.76 -12.45
C GLN A 53 -13.77 0.38 -13.95
N LYS A 54 -14.60 1.07 -14.74
CA LYS A 54 -14.73 0.79 -16.19
C LYS A 54 -13.42 0.99 -16.96
N LYS A 55 -12.62 1.98 -16.54
CA LYS A 55 -11.30 2.24 -17.13
C LYS A 55 -10.31 1.13 -16.76
N SER A 56 -10.35 0.68 -15.50
CA SER A 56 -9.58 -0.46 -15.04
C SER A 56 -9.93 -1.74 -15.80
N ASP A 57 -11.23 -2.03 -15.97
CA ASP A 57 -11.71 -3.19 -16.73
C ASP A 57 -11.22 -3.16 -18.18
N SER A 58 -11.30 -1.99 -18.83
CA SER A 58 -10.81 -1.81 -20.19
C SER A 58 -9.31 -2.08 -20.28
N LEU A 59 -8.51 -1.50 -19.38
CA LEU A 59 -7.07 -1.72 -19.34
C LEU A 59 -6.74 -3.19 -19.07
N TYR A 60 -7.45 -3.84 -18.14
CA TYR A 60 -7.26 -5.24 -17.80
C TYR A 60 -7.55 -6.15 -19.01
N ASN A 61 -8.61 -5.87 -19.78
CA ASN A 61 -8.90 -6.60 -21.02
C ASN A 61 -7.80 -6.44 -22.07
N VAL A 62 -7.26 -5.23 -22.24
CA VAL A 62 -6.13 -4.98 -23.15
C VAL A 62 -4.87 -5.76 -22.71
N TYR A 63 -4.59 -5.78 -21.41
CA TYR A 63 -3.50 -6.58 -20.83
C TYR A 63 -3.71 -8.09 -21.04
N LYS A 64 -4.93 -8.58 -20.75
CA LYS A 64 -5.30 -10.00 -20.86
C LYS A 64 -5.08 -10.51 -22.29
N ASN A 65 -5.42 -9.69 -23.28
CA ASN A 65 -5.25 -9.98 -24.71
C ASN A 65 -3.81 -9.84 -25.22
N GLY A 66 -2.86 -9.39 -24.39
CA GLY A 66 -1.45 -9.21 -24.78
C GLY A 66 -1.19 -7.96 -25.65
N SER A 67 -2.19 -7.09 -25.77
CA SER A 67 -2.14 -5.88 -26.60
C SER A 67 -1.66 -4.64 -25.86
N LEU A 68 -1.48 -4.70 -24.53
CA LEU A 68 -0.92 -3.59 -23.77
C LEU A 68 0.57 -3.44 -24.09
N LYS A 69 0.94 -2.34 -24.77
CA LYS A 69 2.34 -2.03 -25.17
C LYS A 69 2.92 -0.81 -24.46
N ASP A 70 2.09 -0.01 -23.82
CA ASP A 70 2.53 1.16 -23.06
C ASP A 70 3.41 0.72 -21.89
N SER A 71 4.70 1.09 -21.95
CA SER A 71 5.69 0.67 -20.97
C SER A 71 5.50 1.32 -19.60
N VAL A 72 4.84 2.48 -19.52
CA VAL A 72 4.51 3.16 -18.27
C VAL A 72 3.37 2.43 -17.58
N LEU A 73 2.30 2.11 -18.32
CA LEU A 73 1.18 1.33 -17.79
C LEU A 73 1.62 -0.09 -17.39
N LEU A 74 2.44 -0.74 -18.22
CA LEU A 74 2.96 -2.08 -17.92
C LEU A 74 3.77 -2.12 -16.62
N ARG A 75 4.42 -1.04 -16.21
CA ARG A 75 5.19 -1.02 -14.97
C ARG A 75 4.34 -0.96 -13.72
N ARG A 76 3.07 -0.54 -13.80
CA ARG A 76 2.25 -0.32 -12.61
C ARG A 76 2.04 -1.57 -11.79
N GLU A 77 1.87 -1.39 -10.49
CA GLU A 77 1.80 -2.45 -9.51
C GLU A 77 0.53 -3.30 -9.71
N GLU A 78 -0.60 -2.64 -10.01
CA GLU A 78 -1.86 -3.32 -10.35
C GLU A 78 -1.70 -4.18 -11.61
N VAL A 79 -0.88 -3.78 -12.57
CA VAL A 79 -0.65 -4.56 -13.79
C VAL A 79 0.26 -5.76 -13.51
N GLN A 80 1.36 -5.53 -12.81
CA GLN A 80 2.39 -6.55 -12.62
C GLN A 80 1.98 -7.64 -11.62
N VAL A 81 1.06 -7.32 -10.69
CA VAL A 81 0.57 -8.27 -9.69
C VAL A 81 -0.91 -8.60 -9.88
N ALA A 82 -1.82 -7.62 -9.79
CA ALA A 82 -3.26 -7.91 -9.81
C ALA A 82 -3.74 -8.42 -11.16
N PHE A 83 -3.39 -7.78 -12.28
CA PHE A 83 -3.79 -8.24 -13.61
C PHE A 83 -3.10 -9.54 -13.98
N ARG A 84 -1.83 -9.71 -13.61
CA ARG A 84 -1.10 -10.97 -13.80
C ARG A 84 -1.81 -12.12 -13.09
N LEU A 85 -2.12 -11.97 -11.79
CA LEU A 85 -2.87 -12.96 -11.02
C LEU A 85 -4.27 -13.18 -11.61
N GLY A 86 -4.99 -12.10 -11.90
CA GLY A 86 -6.34 -12.18 -12.44
C GLY A 86 -6.37 -12.95 -13.75
N LYS A 87 -5.36 -12.78 -14.62
CA LYS A 87 -5.28 -13.46 -15.92
C LYS A 87 -5.22 -14.98 -15.79
N ILE A 88 -4.61 -15.51 -14.73
CA ILE A 88 -4.46 -16.97 -14.51
C ILE A 88 -5.83 -17.65 -14.47
N ASN A 89 -6.82 -17.05 -13.79
CA ASN A 89 -8.13 -17.65 -13.53
C ASN A 89 -9.32 -16.76 -13.89
N ASN A 90 -9.10 -15.74 -14.72
CA ASN A 90 -10.10 -14.73 -15.10
C ASN A 90 -10.79 -14.08 -13.88
N LEU A 91 -9.99 -13.67 -12.88
CA LEU A 91 -10.52 -13.11 -11.65
C LEU A 91 -11.01 -11.67 -11.85
N PRO A 92 -12.05 -11.23 -11.11
CA PRO A 92 -12.46 -9.84 -11.09
C PRO A 92 -11.37 -8.96 -10.43
N ILE A 93 -11.12 -7.81 -11.05
CA ILE A 93 -10.25 -6.76 -10.51
C ILE A 93 -11.13 -5.59 -10.11
N ILE A 94 -11.14 -5.25 -8.83
CA ILE A 94 -12.05 -4.26 -8.24
C ILE A 94 -11.25 -3.01 -7.85
N ALA A 95 -11.60 -1.88 -8.46
CA ALA A 95 -11.12 -0.57 -8.06
C ALA A 95 -11.81 -0.19 -6.73
N ALA A 96 -11.01 0.08 -5.68
CA ALA A 96 -11.55 0.37 -4.35
C ALA A 96 -11.01 1.66 -3.74
N ASP A 97 -10.06 2.33 -4.39
CA ASP A 97 -9.51 3.58 -3.87
C ASP A 97 -10.56 4.69 -3.86
N ASN A 98 -10.37 5.67 -2.98
CA ASN A 98 -11.07 6.94 -3.04
C ASN A 98 -10.00 8.03 -3.02
N ARG A 99 -9.47 8.38 -4.20
CA ARG A 99 -8.25 9.17 -4.29
C ARG A 99 -8.45 10.52 -3.62
N GLN A 100 -7.61 10.79 -2.64
CA GLN A 100 -7.55 12.05 -1.92
C GLN A 100 -6.10 12.52 -1.89
N ILE A 101 -5.90 13.82 -2.15
CA ILE A 101 -4.58 14.44 -2.03
C ILE A 101 -4.32 14.63 -0.53
N LEU A 102 -3.18 14.10 -0.08
CA LEU A 102 -2.67 14.38 1.25
C LEU A 102 -1.93 15.71 1.18
N ASP A 103 -2.48 16.75 1.82
CA ASP A 103 -1.90 18.10 1.76
C ASP A 103 -0.78 18.23 2.79
N TYR A 104 0.46 18.30 2.31
CA TYR A 104 1.64 18.50 3.14
C TYR A 104 1.93 19.98 3.42
N ASN A 105 1.24 20.93 2.78
CA ASN A 105 1.54 22.35 2.93
C ASN A 105 1.47 22.82 4.39
N PRO A 106 0.42 22.50 5.18
CA PRO A 106 0.37 22.91 6.58
C PRO A 106 1.56 22.38 7.39
N MET A 107 1.95 21.12 7.18
CA MET A 107 3.11 20.50 7.84
C MET A 107 4.43 21.20 7.45
N ASN A 108 4.61 21.49 6.15
CA ASN A 108 5.80 22.18 5.67
C ASN A 108 5.87 23.63 6.21
N GLU A 109 4.73 24.33 6.28
CA GLU A 109 4.64 25.68 6.84
C GLU A 109 4.98 25.68 8.34
N TYR A 110 4.47 24.70 9.08
CA TYR A 110 4.83 24.48 10.48
C TYR A 110 6.34 24.25 10.63
N GLU A 111 6.94 23.33 9.87
CA GLU A 111 8.40 23.09 9.91
C GLU A 111 9.21 24.36 9.63
N GLN A 112 8.80 25.17 8.66
CA GLN A 112 9.52 26.41 8.33
C GLN A 112 9.40 27.47 9.41
N LYS A 113 8.23 27.60 10.03
CA LYS A 113 7.98 28.54 11.12
C LYS A 113 8.77 28.17 12.37
N HIS A 114 8.89 26.87 12.64
CA HIS A 114 9.48 26.31 13.87
C HIS A 114 10.92 25.80 13.68
N LYS A 115 11.57 26.06 12.54
CA LYS A 115 12.90 25.54 12.20
C LYS A 115 14.03 25.91 13.19
N ASP A 116 13.86 27.04 13.89
CA ASP A 116 14.84 27.60 14.82
C ASP A 116 14.43 27.38 16.29
N ASP A 117 13.28 26.74 16.53
CA ASP A 117 12.76 26.49 17.87
C ASP A 117 13.57 25.38 18.54
N LYS A 118 14.07 25.67 19.74
CA LYS A 118 14.70 24.68 20.61
C LYS A 118 14.33 24.94 22.06
N PRO A 119 13.94 23.90 22.83
CA PRO A 119 13.50 22.54 22.44
C PRO A 119 12.05 22.50 21.94
N ASN A 120 11.55 21.33 21.50
CA ASN A 120 10.11 21.15 21.27
C ASN A 120 9.39 21.42 22.61
N PRO A 121 8.35 22.26 22.66
CA PRO A 121 7.70 22.58 23.93
C PRO A 121 7.07 21.35 24.61
N ASP A 122 6.78 20.28 23.86
CA ASP A 122 6.22 19.05 24.39
C ASP A 122 7.23 17.89 24.32
N SER A 123 7.94 17.68 25.44
CA SER A 123 9.00 16.67 25.59
C SER A 123 8.56 15.22 25.26
N PHE A 124 7.26 14.95 25.24
CA PHE A 124 6.71 13.66 24.82
C PHE A 124 7.10 13.30 23.39
N PHE A 125 7.22 14.28 22.49
CA PHE A 125 7.57 14.05 21.08
C PHE A 125 9.08 14.03 20.81
N GLU A 126 9.92 14.21 21.84
CA GLU A 126 11.38 14.12 21.73
C GLU A 126 11.89 12.66 21.84
N VAL A 127 11.00 11.68 21.77
CA VAL A 127 11.35 10.26 21.82
C VAL A 127 12.17 9.88 20.57
N PRO A 128 13.37 9.29 20.74
CA PRO A 128 14.18 8.83 19.60
C PRO A 128 13.41 7.82 18.73
N TYR A 129 13.62 7.85 17.41
CA TYR A 129 12.95 6.92 16.50
C TYR A 129 13.22 5.46 16.91
N PRO A 130 12.20 4.67 17.28
CA PRO A 130 12.43 3.34 17.82
C PRO A 130 12.70 2.30 16.72
N PHE A 131 12.41 2.60 15.45
CA PHE A 131 12.57 1.68 14.33
C PHE A 131 13.91 1.87 13.61
N THR A 132 14.98 1.38 14.23
CA THR A 132 16.37 1.52 13.73
C THR A 132 16.91 0.33 12.93
N GLU A 133 16.15 -0.77 12.82
CA GLU A 133 16.52 -1.94 12.03
C GLU A 133 16.70 -1.56 10.55
N LYS A 134 17.85 -1.94 10.00
CA LYS A 134 18.17 -1.73 8.60
C LYS A 134 17.56 -2.83 7.74
N LEU A 135 16.37 -2.55 7.22
CA LEU A 135 15.69 -3.40 6.24
C LEU A 135 16.53 -3.54 4.95
N LYS A 136 16.59 -4.75 4.39
CA LYS A 136 17.35 -5.03 3.16
C LYS A 136 16.71 -4.31 1.97
N LYS A 137 17.53 -3.74 1.09
CA LYS A 137 17.05 -3.14 -0.16
C LYS A 137 16.59 -4.23 -1.12
N LEU A 138 15.70 -3.89 -2.04
CA LEU A 138 15.26 -4.81 -3.09
C LEU A 138 16.43 -5.35 -3.93
N SER A 139 17.52 -4.60 -4.10
CA SER A 139 18.74 -5.08 -4.78
C SER A 139 19.42 -6.25 -4.06
N GLU A 140 19.18 -6.42 -2.77
CA GLU A 140 19.79 -7.42 -1.88
C GLU A 140 18.86 -8.62 -1.64
N THR A 141 17.64 -8.61 -2.18
CA THR A 141 16.62 -9.64 -1.97
C THR A 141 15.96 -10.08 -3.29
N SER A 142 15.27 -11.22 -3.23
CA SER A 142 14.21 -11.52 -4.19
C SER A 142 13.00 -10.61 -3.97
N LEU A 143 12.12 -10.48 -4.98
CA LEU A 143 10.89 -9.70 -4.84
C LEU A 143 9.92 -10.30 -3.78
N PRO A 144 9.72 -11.63 -3.67
CA PRO A 144 8.89 -12.22 -2.61
C PRO A 144 9.42 -11.89 -1.21
N GLU A 145 10.73 -12.01 -0.98
CA GLU A 145 11.35 -11.65 0.30
C GLU A 145 11.18 -10.16 0.61
N TYR A 146 11.31 -9.30 -0.41
CA TYR A 146 11.09 -7.87 -0.24
C TYR A 146 9.64 -7.56 0.14
N TYR A 147 8.67 -8.22 -0.50
CA TYR A 147 7.26 -8.10 -0.15
C TYR A 147 6.96 -8.58 1.27
N ILE A 148 7.55 -9.71 1.70
CA ILE A 148 7.42 -10.20 3.08
C ILE A 148 7.96 -9.16 4.06
N GLN A 149 9.15 -8.62 3.81
CA GLN A 149 9.77 -7.60 4.66
C GLN A 149 8.95 -6.30 4.69
N LEU A 150 8.51 -5.81 3.54
CA LEU A 150 7.68 -4.61 3.39
C LEU A 150 6.35 -4.73 4.13
N ASN A 151 5.82 -5.96 4.22
CA ASN A 151 4.58 -6.26 4.92
C ASN A 151 4.82 -6.80 6.33
N SER A 152 6.04 -6.78 6.87
CA SER A 152 6.33 -7.34 8.19
C SER A 152 5.68 -6.53 9.33
N PRO A 153 5.44 -7.12 10.52
CA PRO A 153 5.00 -6.36 11.69
C PRO A 153 5.88 -5.15 11.99
N TYR A 154 7.19 -5.30 11.84
CA TYR A 154 8.16 -4.22 12.03
C TYR A 154 7.93 -3.05 11.06
N ALA A 155 7.83 -3.33 9.75
CA ALA A 155 7.61 -2.29 8.74
C ALA A 155 6.26 -1.59 8.91
N ARG A 156 5.22 -2.33 9.33
CA ARG A 156 3.89 -1.78 9.64
C ARG A 156 3.94 -0.85 10.84
N GLN A 157 4.58 -1.24 11.93
CA GLN A 157 4.73 -0.42 13.13
C GLN A 157 5.55 0.85 12.84
N ALA A 158 6.64 0.74 12.08
CA ALA A 158 7.44 1.89 11.65
C ALA A 158 6.60 2.89 10.85
N ASN A 159 5.80 2.40 9.89
CA ASN A 159 4.90 3.26 9.12
C ASN A 159 3.81 3.90 9.99
N GLN A 160 3.24 3.17 10.95
CA GLN A 160 2.22 3.69 11.85
C GLN A 160 2.76 4.80 12.77
N TYR A 161 4.02 4.68 13.20
CA TYR A 161 4.68 5.66 14.06
C TYR A 161 4.80 7.03 13.38
N ASP A 162 5.03 7.05 12.07
CA ASP A 162 5.13 8.30 11.31
C ASP A 162 3.83 9.13 11.39
N TYR A 163 2.67 8.48 11.46
CA TYR A 163 1.38 9.16 11.58
C TYR A 163 0.94 9.38 13.03
N LEU A 164 1.15 8.41 13.92
CA LEU A 164 0.63 8.50 15.30
C LEU A 164 1.59 9.14 16.31
N HIS A 165 2.85 9.34 15.94
CA HIS A 165 3.81 10.05 16.77
C HIS A 165 4.39 11.26 16.05
N TYR A 166 5.02 11.07 14.89
CA TYR A 166 5.69 12.19 14.23
C TYR A 166 4.72 13.23 13.70
N ALA A 167 3.70 12.84 12.95
CA ALA A 167 2.72 13.81 12.48
C ALA A 167 2.03 14.50 13.66
N MET A 168 1.67 13.76 14.72
CA MET A 168 1.04 14.31 15.92
C MET A 168 1.89 15.35 16.66
N ALA A 169 3.21 15.40 16.43
CA ALA A 169 4.10 16.41 17.01
C ALA A 169 3.96 17.80 16.35
N TYR A 170 3.22 17.92 15.25
CA TYR A 170 3.10 19.17 14.49
C TYR A 170 1.86 19.92 14.97
N GLY A 171 2.08 20.89 15.86
CA GLY A 171 1.03 21.68 16.47
C GLY A 171 1.30 21.89 17.95
N GLU A 172 0.82 23.01 18.48
CA GLU A 172 0.92 23.37 19.89
C GLU A 172 -0.40 23.99 20.36
N ASN A 173 -0.77 23.78 21.61
CA ASN A 173 -1.99 24.32 22.21
C ASN A 173 -3.26 23.94 21.42
N ASP A 174 -3.83 24.88 20.66
CA ASP A 174 -5.03 24.71 19.84
C ASP A 174 -4.74 24.49 18.35
N ASP A 175 -3.46 24.38 17.97
CA ASP A 175 -3.04 23.99 16.62
C ASP A 175 -3.05 22.46 16.48
N PHE A 176 -3.97 21.97 15.65
CA PHE A 176 -4.17 20.55 15.34
C PHE A 176 -3.60 20.15 13.97
N THR A 177 -2.61 20.86 13.44
CA THR A 177 -2.04 20.61 12.10
C THR A 177 -1.70 19.13 11.84
N GLY A 178 -0.98 18.50 12.78
CA GLY A 178 -0.57 17.11 12.72
C GLY A 178 -1.71 16.10 12.82
N GLU A 179 -2.69 16.41 13.68
CA GLU A 179 -3.93 15.64 13.82
C GLU A 179 -4.74 15.70 12.52
N GLN A 180 -4.94 16.88 11.94
CA GLN A 180 -5.69 17.05 10.69
C GLN A 180 -5.04 16.34 9.51
N PHE A 181 -3.71 16.37 9.44
CA PHE A 181 -2.95 15.59 8.46
C PHE A 181 -3.22 14.09 8.64
N THR A 182 -3.11 13.58 9.87
CA THR A 182 -3.36 12.18 10.21
C THR A 182 -4.82 11.78 9.93
N LEU A 183 -5.78 12.61 10.31
CA LEU A 183 -7.22 12.43 10.07
C LEU A 183 -7.50 12.26 8.59
N SER A 184 -6.90 13.09 7.74
CA SER A 184 -7.09 13.02 6.29
C SER A 184 -6.60 11.69 5.69
N PHE A 185 -5.51 11.13 6.23
CA PHE A 185 -5.01 9.82 5.85
C PHE A 185 -5.94 8.70 6.33
N TYR A 186 -6.45 8.78 7.57
CA TYR A 186 -7.45 7.84 8.10
C TYR A 186 -8.76 7.87 7.30
N ASP A 187 -9.26 9.06 6.95
CA ASP A 187 -10.50 9.25 6.19
C ASP A 187 -10.43 8.60 4.80
N ARG A 188 -9.33 8.80 4.04
CA ARG A 188 -9.14 8.07 2.77
C ARG A 188 -9.19 6.56 2.99
N ASN A 189 -8.44 6.03 3.96
CA ASN A 189 -8.39 4.59 4.20
C ASN A 189 -9.73 4.01 4.70
N LEU A 190 -10.53 4.76 5.46
CA LEU A 190 -11.89 4.36 5.85
C LEU A 190 -12.82 4.29 4.64
N LYS A 191 -12.72 5.24 3.71
CA LYS A 191 -13.48 5.19 2.45
C LYS A 191 -13.08 3.98 1.60
N ILE A 192 -11.78 3.68 1.50
CA ILE A 192 -11.28 2.46 0.83
C ILE A 192 -11.88 1.22 1.49
N TYR A 193 -11.77 1.10 2.81
CA TYR A 193 -12.29 -0.02 3.57
C TYR A 193 -13.81 -0.20 3.34
N ASN A 194 -14.59 0.87 3.43
CA ASN A 194 -16.02 0.86 3.16
C ASN A 194 -16.36 0.41 1.72
N ASN A 195 -15.59 0.86 0.73
CA ASN A 195 -15.75 0.41 -0.67
C ASN A 195 -15.50 -1.10 -0.81
N ILE A 196 -14.48 -1.63 -0.12
CA ILE A 196 -14.19 -3.06 -0.08
C ILE A 196 -15.37 -3.82 0.56
N LEU A 197 -15.80 -3.41 1.76
CA LEU A 197 -16.89 -4.07 2.48
C LEU A 197 -18.18 -4.14 1.66
N ARG A 198 -18.53 -3.08 0.94
CA ARG A 198 -19.73 -3.02 0.08
C ARG A 198 -19.69 -3.94 -1.14
N THR A 199 -18.51 -4.45 -1.49
CA THR A 199 -18.28 -5.26 -2.70
C THR A 199 -18.06 -6.75 -2.40
N ILE A 200 -17.83 -7.08 -1.13
CA ILE A 200 -17.62 -8.46 -0.70
C ILE A 200 -18.97 -9.20 -0.63
N ASP A 201 -19.01 -10.35 -1.26
CA ASP A 201 -20.02 -11.38 -1.04
C ASP A 201 -19.46 -12.43 -0.09
N ILE A 202 -19.86 -12.36 1.18
CA ILE A 202 -19.37 -13.25 2.25
C ILE A 202 -19.59 -14.75 1.98
N LYS A 203 -20.52 -15.11 1.08
CA LYS A 203 -20.77 -16.51 0.73
C LYS A 203 -19.72 -17.03 -0.25
N ASN A 204 -19.28 -16.19 -1.19
CA ASN A 204 -18.47 -16.60 -2.33
C ASN A 204 -17.01 -16.11 -2.26
N ASP A 205 -16.75 -14.96 -1.65
CA ASP A 205 -15.42 -14.33 -1.56
C ASP A 205 -14.66 -14.79 -0.31
N LYS A 206 -14.24 -16.06 -0.28
CA LYS A 206 -13.54 -16.64 0.87
C LYS A 206 -12.10 -16.17 1.03
N VAL A 207 -11.40 -15.92 -0.08
CA VAL A 207 -10.02 -15.43 -0.09
C VAL A 207 -9.93 -14.26 -1.05
N ILE A 208 -9.71 -13.08 -0.49
CA ILE A 208 -9.55 -11.82 -1.23
C ILE A 208 -8.11 -11.33 -1.13
N LEU A 209 -7.65 -10.63 -2.16
CA LEU A 209 -6.40 -9.89 -2.11
C LEU A 209 -6.70 -8.40 -2.11
N VAL A 210 -6.25 -7.69 -1.07
CA VAL A 210 -6.25 -6.22 -1.04
C VAL A 210 -4.83 -5.76 -1.38
N LEU A 211 -4.63 -5.26 -2.60
CA LEU A 211 -3.34 -4.82 -3.15
C LEU A 211 -3.30 -3.28 -3.22
N PHE A 212 -2.61 -2.67 -2.28
CA PHE A 212 -2.47 -1.22 -2.13
C PHE A 212 -1.04 -0.88 -1.70
N GLY A 213 -0.62 0.38 -1.80
CA GLY A 213 0.65 0.83 -1.26
C GLY A 213 0.82 0.45 0.21
N ALA A 214 2.06 0.19 0.63
CA ALA A 214 2.36 -0.33 1.97
C ALA A 214 1.77 0.53 3.10
N ALA A 215 1.84 1.86 2.96
CA ALA A 215 1.26 2.80 3.93
C ALA A 215 -0.25 2.62 4.09
N HIS A 216 -1.00 2.47 2.98
CA HIS A 216 -2.44 2.22 3.01
C HIS A 216 -2.77 0.88 3.66
N THR A 217 -2.05 -0.18 3.29
CA THR A 217 -2.33 -1.52 3.81
C THR A 217 -2.05 -1.64 5.30
N ASN A 218 -1.17 -0.82 5.87
CA ASN A 218 -0.94 -0.77 7.31
C ASN A 218 -2.22 -0.34 8.06
N ILE A 219 -2.86 0.76 7.65
CA ILE A 219 -4.14 1.21 8.24
C ILE A 219 -5.28 0.23 7.93
N LEU A 220 -5.40 -0.21 6.67
CA LEU A 220 -6.45 -1.17 6.31
C LEU A 220 -6.35 -2.46 7.13
N ARG A 221 -5.13 -2.91 7.43
CA ARG A 221 -4.90 -4.07 8.30
C ARG A 221 -5.56 -3.85 9.67
N GLN A 222 -5.35 -2.70 10.31
CA GLN A 222 -5.99 -2.36 11.58
C GLN A 222 -7.51 -2.50 11.50
N PHE A 223 -8.14 -2.06 10.41
CA PHE A 223 -9.59 -2.15 10.23
C PHE A 223 -10.07 -3.59 10.03
N PHE A 224 -9.33 -4.39 9.25
CA PHE A 224 -9.67 -5.80 9.02
C PHE A 224 -9.46 -6.68 10.26
N GLU A 225 -8.37 -6.49 11.02
CA GLU A 225 -8.08 -7.29 12.23
C GLU A 225 -9.15 -7.14 13.31
N ASN A 226 -9.78 -5.97 13.37
CA ASN A 226 -10.82 -5.66 14.36
C ASN A 226 -12.24 -6.02 13.89
N HIS A 227 -12.39 -6.70 12.74
CA HIS A 227 -13.70 -7.02 12.18
C HIS A 227 -13.94 -8.54 12.16
N PRO A 228 -15.03 -9.06 12.77
CA PRO A 228 -15.20 -10.49 13.09
C PRO A 228 -15.36 -11.43 11.87
N TYR A 229 -15.60 -10.89 10.69
CA TYR A 229 -15.74 -11.67 9.45
C TYR A 229 -14.41 -11.90 8.72
N PHE A 230 -13.31 -11.34 9.19
CA PHE A 230 -12.02 -11.41 8.50
C PHE A 230 -10.95 -12.05 9.37
N GLU A 231 -10.11 -12.84 8.71
CA GLU A 231 -8.82 -13.29 9.22
C GLU A 231 -7.75 -12.79 8.25
N ILE A 232 -6.64 -12.28 8.79
CA ILE A 232 -5.54 -11.81 7.96
C ILE A 232 -4.43 -12.85 7.93
N VAL A 233 -4.05 -13.23 6.72
CA VAL A 233 -2.99 -14.21 6.47
C VAL A 233 -1.71 -13.47 6.11
N GLU A 234 -0.63 -13.77 6.82
CA GLU A 234 0.68 -13.16 6.57
C GLU A 234 1.28 -13.66 5.25
N LEU A 235 1.89 -12.76 4.48
CA LEU A 235 2.47 -13.11 3.16
C LEU A 235 3.55 -14.19 3.26
N GLU A 236 4.28 -14.23 4.36
CA GLU A 236 5.29 -15.26 4.59
C GLU A 236 4.69 -16.67 4.52
N THR A 237 3.45 -16.86 4.98
CA THR A 237 2.76 -18.16 4.91
C THR A 237 2.32 -18.52 3.49
N VAL A 238 2.11 -17.52 2.64
CA VAL A 238 1.66 -17.70 1.25
C VAL A 238 2.84 -17.90 0.29
N PHE A 239 3.97 -17.23 0.54
CA PHE A 239 5.15 -17.22 -0.35
C PHE A 239 6.23 -18.25 0.00
N LYS A 240 6.11 -18.96 1.13
CA LYS A 240 6.85 -20.21 1.38
C LYS A 240 6.36 -21.30 0.43
#